data_AF-A0A970IJ51-F1
#
_entry.id   AF-A0A970IJ51-F1
#
_cell.length_a   1.000
_cell.length_b   1.000
_cell.length_c   1.000
_cell.angle_alpha   90.00
_cell.angle_beta   90.00
_cell.angle_gamma   90.00
#
_symmetry.space_group_name_H-M   'P 1'
#
loop_
_entity.id
_entity.type
_entity.pdbx_description
1 polymer ?
#
loop_
_entity_poly.entity_id
_entity_poly.type
_entity_poly.pdbx_seq_one_letter_code
_entity_poly.pdbx_strand_id
1 'polypeptide(L)' 'EMLRQAAGMAVCKINIDSDLRLAMTGSVRQHLAQHPDHFDPRQYLAPARAAIQSMVAHKIKDVLGCDGKA' A
#
# COMPACT_ATOMS: atom_id res chain seq x y z
N GLU A 1 -7.62 -14.23 -1.54
CA GLU A 1 -8.04 -15.37 -2.38
C GLU A 1 -9.22 -15.05 -3.29
N MET A 2 -10.38 -14.62 -2.76
CA MET A 2 -11.55 -14.27 -3.59
C MET A 2 -11.28 -13.23 -4.69
N LEU A 3 -10.54 -12.16 -4.37
CA LEU A 3 -10.17 -11.13 -5.35
C LEU A 3 -9.26 -11.68 -6.47
N ARG A 4 -8.37 -12.63 -6.12
CA ARG A 4 -7.47 -13.28 -7.09
C ARG A 4 -8.25 -14.20 -8.03
N GLN A 5 -9.20 -14.96 -7.50
CA GLN A 5 -10.10 -15.79 -8.29
C GLN A 5 -10.96 -14.93 -9.23
N ALA A 6 -11.54 -13.84 -8.72
CA ALA A 6 -12.34 -12.91 -9.53
C ALA A 6 -11.53 -12.27 -10.66
N ALA A 7 -10.27 -11.90 -10.40
CA ALA A 7 -9.36 -11.37 -11.41
C ALA A 7 -9.01 -12.39 -12.52
N GLY A 8 -9.10 -13.70 -12.24
CA GLY A 8 -8.95 -14.76 -13.24
C GLY A 8 -10.19 -15.00 -14.10
N MET A 9 -11.32 -14.34 -13.80
CA MET A 9 -12.56 -14.42 -14.55
C MET A 9 -12.76 -13.14 -15.39
N ALA A 10 -13.88 -12.45 -15.24
CA ALA A 10 -14.21 -11.25 -16.01
C ALA A 10 -13.85 -9.92 -15.31
N VAL A 11 -13.30 -9.95 -14.08
CA VAL A 11 -12.97 -8.72 -13.34
C VAL A 11 -11.60 -8.20 -13.73
N CYS A 12 -11.57 -7.20 -14.62
CA CYS A 12 -10.31 -6.62 -15.12
C CYS A 12 -9.81 -5.40 -14.31
N LYS A 13 -10.60 -4.89 -13.36
CA LYS A 13 -10.26 -3.70 -12.55
C LYS A 13 -10.73 -3.87 -11.11
N ILE A 14 -9.81 -3.75 -10.16
CA ILE A 14 -10.10 -3.81 -8.72
C ILE A 14 -9.64 -2.50 -8.08
N ASN A 15 -10.54 -1.85 -7.33
CA ASN A 15 -10.23 -0.62 -6.61
C ASN A 15 -9.60 -0.92 -5.25
N ILE A 16 -8.55 -0.20 -4.88
CA ILE A 16 -7.84 -0.37 -3.61
C ILE A 16 -7.55 1.03 -3.04
N ASP A 17 -8.25 1.41 -1.97
CA ASP A 17 -8.09 2.73 -1.33
C ASP A 17 -7.89 2.59 0.18
N SER A 18 -8.81 1.90 0.86
CA SER A 18 -8.76 1.71 2.32
C SER A 18 -7.44 1.14 2.81
N ASP A 19 -6.89 0.14 2.12
CA ASP A 19 -5.59 -0.45 2.46
C ASP A 19 -4.46 0.59 2.40
N LEU A 20 -4.45 1.43 1.36
CA LEU A 20 -3.43 2.47 1.17
C LEU A 20 -3.49 3.50 2.30
N ARG A 21 -4.71 3.91 2.69
CA ARG A 21 -4.92 4.82 3.82
C ARG A 21 -4.45 4.23 5.14
N LEU A 22 -4.69 2.94 5.36
CA LEU A 22 -4.24 2.24 6.56
C LEU A 22 -2.71 2.11 6.60
N ALA A 23 -2.06 1.77 5.48
CA ALA A 23 -0.60 1.71 5.40
C ALA A 23 0.06 3.06 5.71
N MET A 24 -0.45 4.12 5.08
CA MET A 24 0.04 5.48 5.31
C MET A 24 -0.12 5.87 6.78
N THR A 25 -1.33 5.74 7.32
CA THR A 25 -1.66 6.15 8.68
C THR A 25 -0.87 5.35 9.71
N GLY A 26 -0.75 4.04 9.52
CA GLY A 26 0.04 3.17 10.40
C GLY A 26 1.51 3.57 10.43
N SER A 27 2.11 3.79 9.26
CA SER A 27 3.51 4.19 9.15
C SER A 27 3.78 5.58 9.76
N VAL A 28 2.91 6.56 9.52
CA VAL A 28 3.05 7.89 10.13
C VAL A 28 2.94 7.81 11.65
N ARG A 29 1.93 7.09 12.18
CA ARG A 29 1.76 6.93 13.64
C ARG A 29 2.96 6.24 14.28
N GLN A 30 3.49 5.21 13.63
CA GLN A 30 4.69 4.51 14.11
C GLN A 30 5.90 5.44 14.15
N HIS A 31 6.15 6.20 13.07
CA HIS A 31 7.29 7.11 13.00
C HIS A 31 7.22 8.20 14.09
N LEU A 32 6.06 8.82 14.27
CA LEU A 32 5.87 9.87 15.27
C LEU A 32 5.94 9.31 16.71
N ALA A 33 5.56 8.06 16.93
CA ALA A 33 5.71 7.42 18.23
C ALA A 33 7.17 7.08 18.57
N GLN A 34 7.97 6.73 17.56
CA GLN A 34 9.39 6.39 17.71
C GLN A 34 10.32 7.61 17.72
N HIS A 35 9.91 8.69 17.05
CA HIS A 35 10.67 9.93 16.90
C HIS A 35 9.80 11.14 17.25
N PRO A 36 9.50 11.38 18.54
CA PRO A 36 8.60 12.45 18.97
C PRO A 36 9.14 13.87 18.69
N ASP A 37 10.44 14.00 18.45
CA ASP A 37 11.14 15.24 18.08
C ASP A 37 11.09 15.54 16.57
N HIS A 38 10.73 14.56 15.74
CA HIS A 38 10.58 14.75 14.29
C HIS A 38 9.26 15.44 13.95
N PHE A 39 9.36 16.67 13.44
CA PHE A 39 8.22 17.48 13.00
C PHE A 39 8.22 17.73 11.49
N ASP A 40 9.34 17.52 10.79
CA ASP A 40 9.42 17.74 9.34
C ASP A 40 8.58 16.68 8.62
N PRO A 41 7.59 17.08 7.80
CA PRO A 41 6.76 16.15 7.04
C PRO A 41 7.52 15.13 6.24
N ARG A 42 8.67 15.47 5.68
CA ARG A 42 9.46 14.55 4.85
C ARG A 42 9.98 13.38 5.67
N GLN A 43 10.24 13.56 6.96
CA GLN A 43 10.76 12.52 7.84
C GLN A 43 9.74 11.40 8.05
N TYR A 44 8.46 11.73 8.25
CA TYR A 44 7.40 10.73 8.47
C TYR A 44 6.62 10.36 7.19
N LEU A 45 6.59 11.21 6.17
CA LEU A 45 5.94 10.91 4.89
C LEU A 45 6.80 10.04 3.97
N ALA A 46 8.13 10.14 4.04
CA ALA A 46 9.02 9.25 3.28
C ALA A 46 8.80 7.75 3.62
N PRO A 47 8.81 7.32 4.91
CA PRO A 47 8.50 5.93 5.25
C PRO A 47 7.06 5.56 4.92
N ALA A 48 6.10 6.48 5.08
CA ALA A 48 4.71 6.22 4.71
C ALA A 48 4.53 5.96 3.20
N ARG A 49 5.25 6.70 2.35
CA ARG A 49 5.27 6.48 0.91
C ARG A 49 5.88 5.12 0.55
N ALA A 50 6.96 4.73 1.22
CA ALA A 50 7.56 3.41 1.03
C ALA A 50 6.60 2.28 1.45
N ALA A 51 5.85 2.45 2.54
CA ALA A 51 4.83 1.50 2.98
C ALA A 51 3.71 1.34 1.94
N ILE A 52 3.22 2.46 1.36
CA ILE A 52 2.25 2.43 0.26
C ILE A 52 2.83 1.68 -0.94
N GLN A 53 4.05 1.98 -1.34
CA GLN A 53 4.70 1.34 -2.49
C GLN A 53 4.81 -0.17 -2.29
N SER A 54 5.23 -0.62 -1.11
CA SER A 54 5.29 -2.05 -0.76
C SER A 54 3.92 -2.70 -0.81
N MET A 55 2.89 -2.02 -0.32
CA MET A 55 1.52 -2.52 -0.34
C MET A 55 0.97 -2.65 -1.77
N VAL A 56 1.20 -1.65 -2.61
CA VAL A 56 0.80 -1.69 -4.02
C VAL A 56 1.52 -2.81 -4.76
N ALA A 57 2.83 -3.00 -4.54
CA ALA A 57 3.60 -4.08 -5.14
C ALA A 57 3.02 -5.47 -4.79
N HIS A 58 2.70 -5.70 -3.51
CA HIS A 58 2.01 -6.92 -3.08
C HIS A 58 0.65 -7.09 -3.76
N LYS A 59 -0.15 -6.02 -3.88
CA LYS A 59 -1.46 -6.10 -4.55
C LYS A 59 -1.33 -6.41 -6.04
N ILE A 60 -0.34 -5.84 -6.73
CA ILE A 60 -0.06 -6.12 -8.15
C ILE A 60 0.31 -7.58 -8.35
N LYS A 61 1.22 -8.11 -7.52
CA LYS A 61 1.74 -9.47 -7.66
C LYS A 61 0.74 -10.53 -7.21
N ASP A 62 0.24 -10.39 -5.98
CA ASP A 62 -0.44 -11.49 -5.28
C ASP A 62 -1.98 -11.39 -5.37
N VAL A 63 -2.52 -10.21 -5.66
CA VAL A 63 -3.98 -10.01 -5.79
C VAL A 63 -4.41 -9.89 -7.24
N LEU A 64 -3.83 -8.95 -7.98
CA LEU A 64 -4.17 -8.69 -9.38
C LEU A 64 -3.49 -9.68 -10.33
N GLY A 65 -2.25 -10.06 -10.02
CA GLY A 65 -1.34 -10.85 -10.89
C GLY A 65 -1.21 -10.27 -12.29
N CYS A 66 -1.05 -8.95 -12.34
CA CYS A 66 -0.70 -8.19 -13.54
C CYS A 66 0.79 -7.82 -13.58
N ASP A 67 1.61 -8.39 -12.69
CA ASP A 67 3.06 -8.20 -12.69
C ASP A 67 3.67 -8.62 -14.04
N GLY A 68 4.58 -7.80 -14.57
CA GLY A 68 5.25 -8.03 -15.86
C GLY A 68 4.39 -7.87 -17.11
N LYS A 69 3.19 -7.27 -17.03
CA LYS A 69 2.26 -7.09 -18.17
C LYS A 69 2.11 -5.64 -18.63
N ALA A 70 3.20 -4.87 -18.55
CA ALA A 70 3.25 -3.45 -18.92
C ALA A 70 3.35 -3.26 -20.44
#